data_AF-A0A5P8WE00-F1
#
_entry.id   AF-A0A5P8WE00-F1
#
_cell.length_a   1.000
_cell.length_b   1.000
_cell.length_c   1.000
_cell.angle_alpha   90.00
_cell.angle_beta   90.00
_cell.angle_gamma   90.00
#
_symmetry.space_group_name_H-M   'P 1'
#
loop_
_entity.id
_entity.type
_entity.pdbx_description
1 polymer ?
#
loop_
_entity_poly.entity_id
_entity_poly.type
_entity_poly.pdbx_seq_one_letter_code
_entity_poly.pdbx_strand_id
1 'polypeptide(L)'
;MRRYRESVLAGLVEDGYIIIDANDVDDDESGAVIESVKAASEELYAAECQAIANSDELSDAELKKLQDTRAKTKIERHQQRKAELSRRYEIDVTPDLVEKDDDGWYPQLRMHYYLTLGREFLNNRDAKRAKAQLEAGQNSIWKPDFNKGQLLPSVLLLEELNLLQLLTPGERLRSSDEAMQEFIALALKHRHVIKNYLHVSISEKLTPVAIAQKLLDKIDLKLSYVGRLGSRDNRECVYQFVAPNDQRDSIFGQWFNRDELFQNELVSVSNNISTITPVIDTQSQDILQTLTSVESLVTQGWKGLKLKIRQGLDSAGRFYSELVYKVGFSLGVADGEPYWNGYLGQWQVWVNFGSECRSVVCDWLVAVVN
;
A
#
# COMPACT_ATOMS: atom_id res chain seq x y z
N MET A 1 33.20 -43.58 1.24
CA MET A 1 33.90 -42.28 1.27
C MET A 1 33.95 -41.80 2.72
N ARG A 2 34.97 -42.20 3.50
CA ARG A 2 34.99 -42.06 4.98
C ARG A 2 35.75 -40.83 5.52
N ARG A 3 36.31 -39.98 4.65
CA ARG A 3 37.16 -38.81 5.00
C ARG A 3 36.84 -37.56 4.17
N TYR A 4 35.57 -37.35 3.84
CA TYR A 4 35.13 -36.23 3.01
C TYR A 4 35.42 -34.87 3.65
N ARG A 5 35.17 -34.73 4.97
CA ARG A 5 35.47 -33.49 5.71
C ARG A 5 36.97 -33.15 5.64
N GLU A 6 37.83 -34.12 5.85
CA GLU A 6 39.28 -33.93 5.82
C GLU A 6 39.79 -33.53 4.43
N SER A 7 39.22 -34.09 3.35
CA SER A 7 39.61 -33.69 1.99
C SER A 7 39.12 -32.28 1.63
N VAL A 8 37.94 -31.88 2.12
CA VAL A 8 37.42 -30.51 1.92
C VAL A 8 38.26 -29.50 2.68
N LEU A 9 38.60 -29.77 3.95
CA LEU A 9 39.46 -28.88 4.73
C LEU A 9 40.87 -28.81 4.13
N ALA A 10 41.45 -29.93 3.68
CA ALA A 10 42.76 -29.93 3.03
C ALA A 10 42.76 -29.10 1.74
N GLY A 11 41.71 -29.21 0.91
CA GLY A 11 41.56 -28.39 -0.29
C GLY A 11 41.43 -26.89 0.01
N LEU A 12 40.68 -26.53 1.06
CA LEU A 12 40.57 -25.12 1.48
C LEU A 12 41.90 -24.54 1.99
N VAL A 13 42.73 -25.32 2.68
CA VAL A 13 44.09 -24.88 3.06
C VAL A 13 44.98 -24.73 1.82
N GLU A 14 44.89 -25.66 0.86
CA GLU A 14 45.65 -25.61 -0.40
C GLU A 14 45.30 -24.37 -1.23
N ASP A 15 44.04 -23.95 -1.20
CA ASP A 15 43.54 -22.71 -1.82
C ASP A 15 43.92 -21.43 -1.04
N GLY A 16 44.60 -21.57 0.11
CA GLY A 16 45.12 -20.46 0.91
C GLY A 16 44.16 -19.91 1.97
N TYR A 17 43.05 -20.60 2.28
CA TYR A 17 42.14 -20.19 3.34
C TYR A 17 42.67 -20.59 4.74
N ILE A 18 42.50 -19.70 5.71
CA ILE A 18 42.74 -19.99 7.13
C ILE A 18 41.48 -20.63 7.71
N ILE A 19 41.60 -21.88 8.18
CA ILE A 19 40.49 -22.62 8.77
C ILE A 19 40.48 -22.35 10.27
N ILE A 20 39.41 -21.73 10.76
CA ILE A 20 39.18 -21.43 12.18
C ILE A 20 38.02 -22.31 12.65
N ASP A 21 38.18 -23.01 13.78
CA ASP A 21 37.06 -23.75 14.38
C ASP A 21 36.06 -22.73 14.93
N ALA A 22 34.77 -22.93 14.68
CA ALA A 22 33.72 -22.03 15.16
C ALA A 22 33.68 -21.92 16.69
N ASN A 23 34.22 -22.91 17.42
CA ASN A 23 34.34 -22.87 18.88
C ASN A 23 35.58 -22.13 19.38
N ASP A 24 36.54 -21.83 18.49
CA ASP A 24 37.79 -21.11 18.81
C ASP A 24 37.69 -19.61 18.49
N VAL A 25 36.57 -19.16 17.92
CA VAL A 25 36.29 -17.74 17.69
C VAL A 25 35.70 -17.15 18.98
N ASP A 26 36.37 -16.14 19.53
CA ASP A 26 35.79 -15.34 20.61
C ASP A 26 34.59 -14.56 20.07
N ASP A 27 33.41 -14.79 20.63
CA ASP A 27 32.16 -14.14 20.22
C ASP A 27 32.31 -12.59 20.33
N ASP A 28 33.15 -12.13 21.26
CA ASP A 28 33.47 -10.72 21.51
C ASP A 28 34.25 -10.05 20.35
N GLU A 29 35.20 -10.74 19.70
CA GLU A 29 35.93 -10.19 18.54
C GLU A 29 35.01 -10.03 17.33
N SER A 30 34.08 -10.97 17.15
CA SER A 30 33.08 -10.92 16.08
C SER A 30 32.07 -9.79 16.30
N GLY A 31 31.66 -9.58 17.56
CA GLY A 31 30.80 -8.47 17.98
C GLY A 31 31.43 -7.11 17.71
N ALA A 32 32.70 -6.91 18.08
CA ALA A 32 33.40 -5.66 17.85
C ALA A 32 33.53 -5.30 16.35
N VAL A 33 33.79 -6.28 15.48
CA VAL A 33 33.81 -6.06 14.03
C VAL A 33 32.42 -5.67 13.52
N ILE A 34 31.36 -6.35 13.95
CA ILE A 34 29.97 -6.04 13.55
C ILE A 34 29.60 -4.61 13.97
N GLU A 35 29.94 -4.21 15.19
CA GLU A 35 29.70 -2.85 15.69
C GLU A 35 30.47 -1.81 14.87
N SER A 36 31.73 -2.08 14.53
CA SER A 36 32.55 -1.17 13.71
C SER A 36 31.97 -0.99 12.29
N VAL A 37 31.51 -2.08 11.66
CA VAL A 37 30.88 -2.04 10.33
C VAL A 37 29.55 -1.30 10.39
N LYS A 38 28.77 -1.51 11.45
CA LYS A 38 27.51 -0.80 11.66
C LYS A 38 27.73 0.70 11.84
N ALA A 39 28.70 1.10 12.67
CA ALA A 39 29.04 2.50 12.88
C ALA A 39 29.51 3.18 11.58
N ALA A 40 30.40 2.52 10.81
CA ALA A 40 30.83 3.02 9.51
C ALA A 40 29.66 3.12 8.51
N SER A 41 28.73 2.17 8.53
CA SER A 41 27.53 2.21 7.70
C SER A 41 26.61 3.37 8.07
N GLU A 42 26.40 3.64 9.35
CA GLU A 42 25.59 4.75 9.85
C GLU A 42 26.22 6.10 9.47
N GLU A 43 27.56 6.23 9.61
CA GLU A 43 28.29 7.44 9.21
C GLU A 43 28.19 7.70 7.70
N LEU A 44 28.39 6.67 6.88
CA LEU A 44 28.27 6.77 5.43
C LEU A 44 26.85 7.14 5.00
N TYR A 45 25.84 6.57 5.67
CA TYR A 45 24.44 6.88 5.40
C TYR A 45 24.10 8.32 5.80
N ALA A 46 24.52 8.77 6.98
CA ALA A 46 24.32 10.15 7.43
C ALA A 46 24.97 11.16 6.47
N ALA A 47 26.20 10.87 6.00
CA ALA A 47 26.87 11.69 5.00
C ALA A 47 26.12 11.72 3.66
N GLU A 48 25.50 10.60 3.25
CA GLU A 48 24.67 10.53 2.05
C GLU A 48 23.39 11.38 2.19
N CYS A 49 22.68 11.27 3.31
CA CYS A 49 21.50 12.09 3.60
C CYS A 49 21.85 13.59 3.61
N GLN A 50 23.00 13.95 4.19
CA GLN A 50 23.49 15.32 4.20
C GLN A 50 23.85 15.82 2.79
N ALA A 51 24.50 14.99 1.97
CA ALA A 51 24.81 15.34 0.59
C ALA A 51 23.54 15.55 -0.26
N ILE A 52 22.51 14.73 -0.05
CA ILE A 52 21.19 14.91 -0.69
C ILE A 52 20.57 16.23 -0.26
N ALA A 53 20.45 16.49 1.03
CA ALA A 53 19.83 17.72 1.55
C ALA A 53 20.56 19.00 1.07
N ASN A 54 21.89 18.95 0.96
CA ASN A 54 22.72 20.09 0.52
C ASN A 54 22.83 20.25 -1.00
N SER A 55 22.30 19.31 -1.79
CA SER A 55 22.36 19.40 -3.26
C SER A 55 21.57 20.59 -3.81
N ASP A 56 21.87 20.99 -5.05
CA ASP A 56 21.20 22.12 -5.69
C ASP A 56 19.71 21.83 -5.95
N GLU A 57 18.89 22.88 -5.90
CA GLU A 57 17.50 22.79 -6.31
C GLU A 57 17.39 22.70 -7.84
N LEU A 58 16.53 21.80 -8.32
CA LEU A 58 16.25 21.64 -9.74
C LEU A 58 14.89 22.23 -10.10
N SER A 59 14.82 22.87 -11.27
CA SER A 59 13.52 23.19 -11.88
C SER A 59 12.81 21.93 -12.37
N ASP A 60 11.51 22.01 -12.61
CA ASP A 60 10.71 20.85 -13.05
C ASP A 60 11.16 20.34 -14.43
N ALA A 61 11.66 21.23 -15.30
CA ALA A 61 12.19 20.86 -16.60
C ALA A 61 13.52 20.10 -16.49
N GLU A 62 14.38 20.50 -15.55
CA GLU A 62 15.65 19.83 -15.26
C GLU A 62 15.41 18.48 -14.58
N LEU A 63 14.49 18.42 -13.63
CA LEU A 63 14.10 17.17 -12.98
C LEU A 63 13.62 16.14 -14.00
N LYS A 64 12.76 16.54 -14.95
CA LYS A 64 12.27 15.66 -16.00
C LYS A 64 13.39 15.15 -16.91
N LYS A 65 14.26 16.05 -17.39
CA LYS A 65 15.43 15.66 -18.20
C LYS A 65 16.32 14.67 -17.46
N LEU A 66 16.53 14.90 -16.18
CA LEU A 66 17.36 14.05 -15.35
C LEU A 66 16.67 12.70 -15.13
N GLN A 67 15.36 12.64 -14.88
CA GLN A 67 14.60 11.39 -14.79
C GLN A 67 14.72 10.52 -16.04
N ASP A 68 14.67 11.13 -17.23
CA ASP A 68 14.81 10.44 -18.53
C ASP A 68 16.25 10.01 -18.84
N THR A 69 17.24 10.53 -18.11
CA THR A 69 18.66 10.21 -18.34
C THR A 69 19.00 8.81 -17.79
N ARG A 70 19.52 7.94 -18.66
CA ARG A 70 19.80 6.52 -18.31
C ARG A 70 20.97 6.34 -17.35
N ALA A 71 22.03 7.14 -17.47
CA ALA A 71 23.23 7.04 -16.64
C ALA A 71 23.43 8.34 -15.86
N LYS A 72 23.21 8.28 -14.54
CA LYS A 72 23.33 9.43 -13.64
C LYS A 72 24.59 9.33 -12.80
N THR A 73 25.32 10.43 -12.70
CA THR A 73 26.38 10.64 -11.71
C THR A 73 25.82 10.66 -10.29
N LYS A 74 26.68 10.54 -9.27
CA LYS A 74 26.25 10.56 -7.87
C LYS A 74 25.57 11.90 -7.52
N ILE A 75 26.15 13.01 -7.97
CA ILE A 75 25.63 14.37 -7.75
C ILE A 75 24.24 14.52 -8.39
N GLU A 76 24.07 14.08 -9.63
CA GLU A 76 22.77 14.13 -10.31
C GLU A 76 21.70 13.30 -9.58
N ARG A 77 22.06 12.14 -9.01
CA ARG A 77 21.12 11.35 -8.20
C ARG A 77 20.72 12.09 -6.92
N HIS A 78 21.66 12.78 -6.27
CA HIS A 78 21.39 13.58 -5.08
C HIS A 78 20.44 14.73 -5.39
N GLN A 79 20.72 15.49 -6.46
CA GLN A 79 19.86 16.58 -6.93
C GLN A 79 18.46 16.07 -7.30
N GLN A 80 18.37 14.94 -8.01
CA GLN A 80 17.08 14.30 -8.31
C GLN A 80 16.31 13.99 -7.04
N ARG A 81 16.97 13.34 -6.07
CA ARG A 81 16.35 12.90 -4.83
C ARG A 81 15.85 14.07 -4.01
N LYS A 82 16.64 15.14 -3.86
CA LYS A 82 16.22 16.37 -3.19
C LYS A 82 15.01 16.99 -3.88
N ALA A 83 15.05 17.14 -5.21
CA ALA A 83 13.93 17.71 -5.95
C ALA A 83 12.64 16.87 -5.79
N GLU A 84 12.73 15.53 -5.86
CA GLU A 84 11.59 14.64 -5.63
C GLU A 84 11.01 14.76 -4.21
N LEU A 85 11.87 14.85 -3.19
CA LEU A 85 11.45 15.04 -1.80
C LEU A 85 10.79 16.40 -1.59
N SER A 86 11.39 17.46 -2.11
CA SER A 86 10.84 18.82 -2.05
C SER A 86 9.44 18.88 -2.67
N ARG A 87 9.22 18.27 -3.84
CA ARG A 87 7.89 18.22 -4.48
C ARG A 87 6.90 17.32 -3.76
N ARG A 88 7.37 16.28 -3.08
CA ARG A 88 6.52 15.32 -2.38
C ARG A 88 6.00 15.88 -1.07
N TYR A 89 6.86 16.52 -0.29
CA TYR A 89 6.55 17.00 1.05
C TYR A 89 6.23 18.51 1.10
N GLU A 90 6.57 19.27 0.06
CA GLU A 90 6.33 20.72 -0.04
C GLU A 90 6.95 21.52 1.11
N ILE A 91 8.07 21.01 1.63
CA ILE A 91 8.91 21.62 2.66
C ILE A 91 10.38 21.51 2.25
N ASP A 92 11.23 22.25 2.94
CA ASP A 92 12.68 22.17 2.76
C ASP A 92 13.21 20.78 3.13
N VAL A 93 14.10 20.26 2.28
CA VAL A 93 14.64 18.91 2.44
C VAL A 93 15.77 18.94 3.46
N THR A 94 15.52 18.37 4.63
CA THR A 94 16.52 18.14 5.69
C THR A 94 17.08 16.71 5.63
N PRO A 95 18.27 16.43 6.19
CA PRO A 95 18.78 15.07 6.28
C PRO A 95 17.79 14.12 6.99
N ASP A 96 17.19 14.57 8.09
CA ASP A 96 16.16 13.82 8.84
C ASP A 96 14.93 13.48 7.97
N LEU A 97 14.55 14.36 7.03
CA LEU A 97 13.45 14.08 6.10
C LEU A 97 13.83 12.99 5.10
N VAL A 98 15.08 12.98 4.63
CA VAL A 98 15.59 11.94 3.71
C VAL A 98 15.52 10.58 4.41
N GLU A 99 16.02 10.49 5.64
CA GLU A 99 16.01 9.27 6.46
C GLU A 99 14.58 8.76 6.67
N LYS A 100 13.66 9.64 7.08
CA LYS A 100 12.25 9.27 7.24
C LYS A 100 11.60 8.79 5.94
N ASP A 101 11.86 9.44 4.80
CA ASP A 101 11.28 8.98 3.52
C ASP A 101 11.81 7.60 3.12
N ASP A 102 13.10 7.33 3.35
CA ASP A 102 13.72 6.02 3.10
C ASP A 102 13.10 4.92 3.99
N ASP A 103 12.75 5.25 5.24
CA ASP A 103 12.03 4.37 6.17
C ASP A 103 10.54 4.19 5.85
N GLY A 104 10.04 4.84 4.79
CA GLY A 104 8.66 4.67 4.32
C GLY A 104 7.64 5.59 5.01
N TRP A 105 8.07 6.76 5.49
CA TRP A 105 7.21 7.74 6.14
C TRP A 105 6.12 8.33 5.21
N TYR A 106 6.45 8.56 3.93
CA TYR A 106 5.51 9.14 2.97
C TYR A 106 4.16 8.42 2.87
N PRO A 107 4.09 7.09 2.60
CA PRO A 107 2.81 6.40 2.51
C PRO A 107 2.02 6.43 3.84
N GLN A 108 2.70 6.48 4.99
CA GLN A 108 2.04 6.59 6.31
C GLN A 108 1.42 7.98 6.49
N LEU A 109 2.17 9.05 6.23
CA LEU A 109 1.67 10.42 6.29
C LEU A 109 0.52 10.64 5.31
N ARG A 110 0.65 10.11 4.09
CA ARG A 110 -0.40 10.20 3.09
C ARG A 110 -1.69 9.53 3.55
N MET A 111 -1.60 8.34 4.14
CA MET A 111 -2.76 7.65 4.72
C MET A 111 -3.39 8.50 5.83
N HIS A 112 -2.57 9.05 6.72
CA HIS A 112 -3.03 9.89 7.83
C HIS A 112 -3.73 11.17 7.35
N TYR A 113 -3.17 11.86 6.37
CA TYR A 113 -3.75 13.04 5.74
C TYR A 113 -5.14 12.75 5.18
N TYR A 114 -5.28 11.70 4.37
CA TYR A 114 -6.57 11.34 3.76
C TYR A 114 -7.59 10.74 4.75
N LEU A 115 -7.13 10.25 5.91
CA LEU A 115 -8.02 9.86 7.01
C LEU A 115 -8.54 11.06 7.81
N THR A 116 -7.90 12.23 7.67
CA THR A 116 -8.20 13.45 8.44
C THR A 116 -8.54 14.62 7.51
N LEU A 117 -7.64 15.60 7.37
CA LEU A 117 -7.85 16.86 6.66
C LEU A 117 -8.16 16.64 5.17
N GLY A 118 -7.48 15.69 4.54
CA GLY A 118 -7.53 15.47 3.10
C GLY A 118 -8.72 14.64 2.61
N ARG A 119 -9.61 14.20 3.51
CA ARG A 119 -10.61 13.15 3.23
C ARG A 119 -11.55 13.47 2.07
N GLU A 120 -11.88 14.74 1.87
CA GLU A 120 -12.73 15.19 0.76
C GLU A 120 -12.07 15.05 -0.62
N PHE A 121 -10.74 15.17 -0.68
CA PHE A 121 -9.96 15.07 -1.93
C PHE A 121 -9.71 13.61 -2.36
N LEU A 122 -9.86 12.65 -1.44
CA LEU A 122 -9.48 11.25 -1.65
C LEU A 122 -10.21 10.61 -2.84
N ASN A 123 -11.51 10.86 -2.98
CA ASN A 123 -12.32 10.33 -4.07
C ASN A 123 -11.81 10.79 -5.44
N ASN A 124 -11.53 12.09 -5.56
CA ASN A 124 -11.03 12.70 -6.79
C ASN A 124 -9.63 12.18 -7.12
N ARG A 125 -8.77 12.01 -6.10
CA ARG A 125 -7.43 11.44 -6.23
C ARG A 125 -7.46 10.00 -6.74
N ASP A 126 -8.29 9.14 -6.14
CA ASP A 126 -8.42 7.73 -6.54
C ASP A 126 -9.03 7.61 -7.95
N ALA A 127 -10.05 8.41 -8.28
CA ALA A 127 -10.64 8.47 -9.62
C ALA A 127 -9.62 8.91 -10.69
N LYS A 128 -8.82 9.95 -10.40
CA LYS A 128 -7.76 10.41 -11.30
C LYS A 128 -6.69 9.33 -11.50
N ARG A 129 -6.31 8.62 -10.44
CA ARG A 129 -5.33 7.54 -10.53
C ARG A 129 -5.88 6.34 -11.31
N ALA A 130 -7.14 5.98 -11.10
CA ALA A 130 -7.84 4.96 -11.88
C ALA A 130 -7.85 5.31 -13.38
N LYS A 131 -8.19 6.56 -13.71
CA LYS A 131 -8.18 7.07 -15.09
C LYS A 131 -6.79 7.04 -15.71
N ALA A 132 -5.76 7.49 -15.00
CA ALA A 132 -4.38 7.45 -15.49
C ALA A 132 -3.89 6.02 -15.73
N GLN A 133 -4.27 5.06 -14.86
CA GLN A 133 -3.96 3.64 -15.06
C GLN A 133 -4.69 3.06 -16.28
N LEU A 134 -5.96 3.44 -16.51
CA LEU A 134 -6.71 3.07 -17.71
C LEU A 134 -6.04 3.57 -18.99
N GLU A 135 -5.66 4.85 -19.01
CA GLU A 135 -5.03 5.48 -20.17
C GLU A 135 -3.67 4.84 -20.48
N ALA A 136 -2.83 4.64 -19.46
CA ALA A 136 -1.53 3.98 -19.60
C ALA A 136 -1.66 2.52 -20.07
N GLY A 137 -2.70 1.82 -19.62
CA GLY A 137 -2.97 0.44 -19.98
C GLY A 137 -3.80 0.25 -21.25
N GLN A 138 -4.00 1.29 -22.07
CA GLN A 138 -4.81 1.24 -23.29
C GLN A 138 -6.23 0.66 -23.03
N ASN A 139 -6.90 1.16 -22.00
CA ASN A 139 -8.19 0.68 -21.47
C ASN A 139 -8.18 -0.74 -20.86
N SER A 140 -7.00 -1.29 -20.58
CA SER A 140 -6.84 -2.52 -19.81
C SER A 140 -6.18 -2.23 -18.47
N ILE A 141 -6.72 -2.78 -17.38
CA ILE A 141 -6.18 -2.58 -16.02
C ILE A 141 -5.79 -3.93 -15.41
N TRP A 142 -4.56 -4.04 -14.94
CA TRP A 142 -4.15 -5.13 -14.07
C TRP A 142 -4.64 -4.90 -12.63
N LYS A 143 -5.52 -5.77 -12.14
CA LYS A 143 -6.22 -5.60 -10.85
C LYS A 143 -5.28 -5.44 -9.64
N PRO A 144 -4.17 -6.20 -9.51
CA PRO A 144 -3.24 -5.99 -8.40
C PRO A 144 -2.62 -4.58 -8.35
N ASP A 145 -2.23 -4.01 -9.49
CA ASP A 145 -1.69 -2.63 -9.54
C ASP A 145 -2.76 -1.57 -9.33
N PHE A 146 -3.98 -1.84 -9.80
CA PHE A 146 -5.13 -1.00 -9.45
C PHE A 146 -5.34 -0.96 -7.94
N ASN A 147 -5.47 -2.12 -7.31
CA ASN A 147 -5.73 -2.24 -5.88
C ASN A 147 -4.61 -1.63 -5.03
N LYS A 148 -3.34 -1.85 -5.40
CA LYS A 148 -2.19 -1.21 -4.73
C LYS A 148 -2.15 0.30 -4.94
N GLY A 149 -2.72 0.78 -6.05
CA GLY A 149 -2.75 2.21 -6.38
C GLY A 149 -3.85 2.99 -5.65
N GLN A 150 -4.96 2.34 -5.30
CA GLN A 150 -6.09 2.96 -4.61
C GLN A 150 -5.85 3.06 -3.11
N LEU A 151 -6.23 4.20 -2.52
CA LEU A 151 -6.06 4.47 -1.10
C LEU A 151 -7.39 4.47 -0.35
N LEU A 152 -8.49 4.77 -1.05
CA LEU A 152 -9.85 4.79 -0.52
C LEU A 152 -10.25 3.52 0.26
N PRO A 153 -9.99 2.29 -0.22
CA PRO A 153 -10.37 1.09 0.53
C PRO A 153 -9.68 1.01 1.90
N SER A 154 -8.41 1.42 1.96
CA SER A 154 -7.64 1.40 3.21
C SER A 154 -8.15 2.45 4.18
N VAL A 155 -8.44 3.66 3.70
CA VAL A 155 -8.98 4.75 4.53
C VAL A 155 -10.37 4.37 5.07
N LEU A 156 -11.29 3.90 4.22
CA LEU A 156 -12.62 3.47 4.64
C LEU A 156 -12.58 2.37 5.71
N LEU A 157 -11.64 1.43 5.58
CA LEU A 157 -11.46 0.38 6.57
C LEU A 157 -10.99 0.96 7.92
N LEU A 158 -10.09 1.92 7.92
CA LEU A 158 -9.62 2.59 9.14
C LEU A 158 -10.72 3.46 9.78
N GLU A 159 -11.58 4.07 8.97
CA GLU A 159 -12.78 4.79 9.42
C GLU A 159 -13.80 3.84 10.06
N GLU A 160 -14.08 2.70 9.44
CA GLU A 160 -15.02 1.69 9.96
C GLU A 160 -14.53 1.08 11.28
N LEU A 161 -13.21 0.93 11.44
CA LEU A 161 -12.59 0.52 12.69
C LEU A 161 -12.59 1.63 13.75
N ASN A 162 -12.99 2.85 13.40
CA ASN A 162 -12.97 4.03 14.27
C ASN A 162 -11.58 4.30 14.89
N LEU A 163 -10.51 4.11 14.10
CA LEU A 163 -9.12 4.19 14.61
C LEU A 163 -8.80 5.56 15.23
N LEU A 164 -9.37 6.63 14.69
CA LEU A 164 -9.13 8.01 15.16
C LEU A 164 -9.63 8.25 16.59
N GLN A 165 -10.60 7.47 17.08
CA GLN A 165 -11.07 7.59 18.47
C GLN A 165 -9.95 7.30 19.48
N LEU A 166 -8.97 6.47 19.12
CA LEU A 166 -7.82 6.17 19.98
C LEU A 166 -6.82 7.32 20.08
N LEU A 167 -6.98 8.36 19.27
CA LEU A 167 -6.08 9.50 19.15
C LEU A 167 -6.60 10.75 19.87
N THR A 168 -7.62 10.62 20.73
CA THR A 168 -8.11 11.75 21.52
C THR A 168 -7.05 12.22 22.52
N PRO A 169 -6.54 13.46 22.41
CA PRO A 169 -5.51 13.95 23.32
C PRO A 169 -6.02 14.00 24.76
N GLY A 170 -5.21 13.52 25.71
CA GLY A 170 -5.54 13.58 27.14
C GLY A 170 -6.34 12.38 27.66
N GLU A 171 -6.88 11.54 26.78
CA GLU A 171 -7.58 10.32 27.20
C GLU A 171 -6.61 9.22 27.62
N ARG A 172 -6.98 8.53 28.70
CA ARG A 172 -6.24 7.37 29.22
C ARG A 172 -6.95 6.11 28.80
N LEU A 173 -6.31 5.36 27.91
CA LEU A 173 -6.82 4.11 27.35
C LEU A 173 -6.24 2.92 28.10
N ARG A 174 -7.13 2.02 28.51
CA ARG A 174 -6.83 0.71 29.09
C ARG A 174 -7.32 -0.37 28.15
N SER A 175 -6.71 -1.54 28.31
CA SER A 175 -7.17 -2.75 27.63
C SER A 175 -8.62 -3.08 27.93
N SER A 176 -9.12 -2.80 29.15
CA SER A 176 -10.48 -3.14 29.60
C SER A 176 -11.55 -2.11 29.24
N ASP A 177 -11.17 -0.95 28.70
CA ASP A 177 -12.14 0.09 28.37
C ASP A 177 -13.09 -0.38 27.26
N GLU A 178 -14.36 0.01 27.36
CA GLU A 178 -15.42 -0.40 26.43
C GLU A 178 -15.06 -0.06 24.98
N ALA A 179 -14.61 1.18 24.71
CA ALA A 179 -14.19 1.61 23.38
C ALA A 179 -13.03 0.76 22.82
N MET A 180 -12.08 0.34 23.67
CA MET A 180 -10.98 -0.52 23.27
C MET A 180 -11.46 -1.95 22.97
N GLN A 181 -12.41 -2.48 23.75
CA GLN A 181 -13.00 -3.80 23.51
C GLN A 181 -13.85 -3.83 22.23
N GLU A 182 -14.65 -2.79 21.98
CA GLU A 182 -15.42 -2.64 20.75
C GLU A 182 -14.50 -2.57 19.52
N PHE A 183 -13.45 -1.76 19.59
CA PHE A 183 -12.42 -1.65 18.55
C PHE A 183 -11.83 -3.02 18.19
N ILE A 184 -11.50 -3.84 19.18
CA ILE A 184 -10.91 -5.17 18.94
C ILE A 184 -11.94 -6.13 18.37
N ALA A 185 -13.17 -6.11 18.87
CA ALA A 185 -14.24 -6.96 18.35
C ALA A 185 -14.44 -6.70 16.84
N LEU A 186 -14.42 -5.42 16.43
CA LEU A 186 -14.44 -5.03 15.02
C LEU A 186 -13.18 -5.49 14.29
N ALA A 187 -12.00 -5.23 14.83
CA ALA A 187 -10.73 -5.61 14.18
C ALA A 187 -10.61 -7.14 13.98
N LEU A 188 -11.06 -7.95 14.94
CA LEU A 188 -11.09 -9.41 14.84
C LEU A 188 -12.12 -9.89 13.82
N LYS A 189 -13.31 -9.28 13.80
CA LYS A 189 -14.35 -9.56 12.81
C LYS A 189 -13.86 -9.31 11.38
N HIS A 190 -13.12 -8.21 11.16
CA HIS A 190 -12.63 -7.79 9.85
C HIS A 190 -11.16 -8.21 9.55
N ARG A 191 -10.57 -9.11 10.34
CA ARG A 191 -9.14 -9.50 10.27
C ARG A 191 -8.62 -9.87 8.88
N HIS A 192 -9.44 -10.52 8.06
CA HIS A 192 -9.06 -10.93 6.71
C HIS A 192 -9.01 -9.75 5.74
N VAL A 193 -9.95 -8.80 5.89
CA VAL A 193 -9.98 -7.56 5.12
C VAL A 193 -8.79 -6.70 5.49
N ILE A 194 -8.50 -6.57 6.79
CA ILE A 194 -7.33 -5.86 7.31
C ILE A 194 -6.02 -6.45 6.77
N LYS A 195 -5.89 -7.78 6.74
CA LYS A 195 -4.71 -8.42 6.16
C LYS A 195 -4.55 -8.11 4.66
N ASN A 196 -5.65 -8.06 3.92
CA ASN A 196 -5.59 -7.86 2.47
C ASN A 196 -5.28 -6.42 2.07
N TYR A 197 -5.87 -5.44 2.76
CA TYR A 197 -5.75 -4.01 2.39
C TYR A 197 -4.65 -3.27 3.16
N LEU A 198 -4.46 -3.58 4.45
CA LEU A 198 -3.48 -2.88 5.29
C LEU A 198 -2.19 -3.68 5.47
N HIS A 199 -2.17 -4.95 5.03
CA HIS A 199 -1.08 -5.89 5.24
C HIS A 199 -0.75 -6.14 6.72
N VAL A 200 -1.75 -5.96 7.60
CA VAL A 200 -1.63 -6.19 9.04
C VAL A 200 -2.29 -7.51 9.40
N SER A 201 -1.54 -8.41 10.06
CA SER A 201 -2.10 -9.66 10.58
C SER A 201 -2.59 -9.47 12.01
N ILE A 202 -3.89 -9.68 12.21
CA ILE A 202 -4.57 -9.62 13.51
C ILE A 202 -4.92 -11.04 13.96
N SER A 203 -4.70 -11.32 15.24
CA SER A 203 -5.04 -12.60 15.86
C SER A 203 -5.58 -12.40 17.27
N GLU A 204 -6.41 -13.33 17.73
CA GLU A 204 -7.00 -13.34 19.09
C GLU A 204 -5.95 -13.46 20.21
N LYS A 205 -4.72 -13.87 19.88
CA LYS A 205 -3.61 -13.96 20.84
C LYS A 205 -3.00 -12.60 21.16
N LEU A 206 -3.23 -11.60 20.33
CA LEU A 206 -2.69 -10.25 20.54
C LEU A 206 -3.51 -9.52 21.59
N THR A 207 -2.83 -8.71 22.40
CA THR A 207 -3.52 -7.84 23.34
C THR A 207 -4.28 -6.72 22.60
N PRO A 208 -5.35 -6.19 23.21
CA PRO A 208 -6.00 -4.94 22.81
C PRO A 208 -5.07 -3.88 22.22
N VAL A 209 -4.10 -3.48 23.05
CA VAL A 209 -3.16 -2.42 22.72
C VAL A 209 -2.20 -2.86 21.61
N ALA A 210 -1.78 -4.13 21.56
CA ALA A 210 -0.93 -4.59 20.47
C ALA A 210 -1.62 -4.54 19.10
N ILE A 211 -2.93 -4.80 19.05
CA ILE A 211 -3.73 -4.65 17.83
C ILE A 211 -3.83 -3.17 17.45
N ALA A 212 -4.13 -2.30 18.43
CA ALA A 212 -4.19 -0.86 18.22
C ALA A 212 -2.86 -0.31 17.68
N GLN A 213 -1.72 -0.63 18.32
CA GLN A 213 -0.40 -0.18 17.88
C GLN A 213 -0.10 -0.62 16.44
N LYS A 214 -0.35 -1.89 16.08
CA LYS A 214 -0.15 -2.38 14.70
C LYS A 214 -0.95 -1.61 13.65
N LEU A 215 -2.14 -1.12 14.00
CA LEU A 215 -2.97 -0.34 13.09
C LEU A 215 -2.55 1.14 13.07
N LEU A 216 -2.17 1.70 14.22
CA LEU A 216 -1.62 3.06 14.32
C LEU A 216 -0.27 3.22 13.60
N ASP A 217 0.56 2.17 13.57
CA ASP A 217 1.81 2.13 12.80
C ASP A 217 1.57 2.40 11.30
N LYS A 218 0.36 2.13 10.78
CA LYS A 218 0.02 2.41 9.36
C LYS A 218 -0.09 3.90 9.04
N ILE A 219 -0.24 4.74 10.05
CA ILE A 219 -0.33 6.19 9.96
C ILE A 219 0.80 6.88 10.73
N ASP A 220 1.85 6.14 11.07
CA ASP A 220 3.02 6.60 11.84
C ASP A 220 2.59 7.29 13.14
N LEU A 221 1.68 6.65 13.89
CA LEU A 221 1.24 7.08 15.22
C LEU A 221 1.37 5.93 16.20
N LYS A 222 1.45 6.26 17.49
CA LYS A 222 1.55 5.27 18.57
C LYS A 222 0.90 5.76 19.85
N LEU A 223 0.47 4.80 20.67
CA LEU A 223 0.05 5.10 22.04
C LEU A 223 1.27 5.03 22.98
N SER A 224 1.45 6.05 23.81
CA SER A 224 2.54 6.12 24.79
C SER A 224 2.10 5.50 26.10
N TYR A 225 2.95 4.66 26.69
CA TYR A 225 2.69 4.07 28.00
C TYR A 225 2.88 5.12 29.11
N VAL A 226 1.87 5.30 29.96
CA VAL A 226 1.86 6.31 31.04
C VAL A 226 2.09 5.67 32.41
N GLY A 227 1.63 4.43 32.61
CA GLY A 227 1.80 3.76 33.90
C GLY A 227 0.87 2.56 34.07
N ARG A 228 0.71 2.11 35.32
CA ARG A 228 -0.24 1.07 35.71
C ARG A 228 -1.26 1.60 36.69
N LEU A 229 -2.52 1.27 36.48
CA LEU A 229 -3.62 1.56 37.40
C LEU A 229 -4.23 0.24 37.90
N GLY A 230 -4.69 0.22 39.15
CA GLY A 230 -5.35 -0.93 39.76
C GLY A 230 -4.68 -1.48 41.03
N SER A 231 -5.38 -2.40 41.69
CA SER A 231 -4.89 -3.11 42.89
C SER A 231 -3.84 -4.16 42.50
N ARG A 232 -3.10 -4.71 43.48
CA ARG A 232 -1.96 -5.63 43.25
C ARG A 232 -2.27 -6.79 42.31
N ASP A 233 -3.50 -7.30 42.32
CA ASP A 233 -3.93 -8.46 41.53
C ASP A 233 -4.62 -8.09 40.20
N ASN A 234 -5.08 -6.84 40.01
CA ASN A 234 -5.76 -6.36 38.81
C ASN A 234 -5.08 -5.08 38.25
N ARG A 235 -3.74 -5.11 38.12
CA ARG A 235 -2.99 -3.99 37.54
C ARG A 235 -3.09 -4.01 36.03
N GLU A 236 -3.58 -2.91 35.46
CA GLU A 236 -3.65 -2.73 34.02
C GLU A 236 -2.71 -1.61 33.56
N CYS A 237 -2.06 -1.85 32.42
CA CYS A 237 -1.26 -0.83 31.75
C CYS A 237 -2.18 0.23 31.13
N VAL A 238 -1.76 1.49 31.26
CA VAL A 238 -2.49 2.68 30.82
C VAL A 238 -1.67 3.36 29.76
N TYR A 239 -2.34 3.70 28.66
CA TYR A 239 -1.75 4.32 27.49
C TYR A 239 -2.44 5.64 27.19
N GLN A 240 -1.73 6.54 26.52
CA GLN A 240 -2.24 7.84 26.13
C GLN A 240 -1.68 8.21 24.76
N PHE A 241 -2.49 8.84 23.93
CA PHE A 241 -2.01 9.43 22.70
C PHE A 241 -1.22 10.71 22.98
N VAL A 242 -0.02 10.80 22.41
CA VAL A 242 0.81 12.00 22.41
C VAL A 242 1.08 12.33 20.96
N ALA A 243 0.62 13.49 20.51
CA ALA A 243 0.85 13.95 19.15
C ALA A 243 2.36 14.05 18.88
N PRO A 244 2.87 13.46 17.79
CA PRO A 244 4.28 13.57 17.43
C PRO A 244 4.62 15.00 17.00
N ASN A 245 5.83 15.45 17.31
CA ASN A 245 6.36 16.72 16.84
C ASN A 245 7.33 16.48 15.68
N ASP A 246 6.79 16.19 14.50
CA ASP A 246 7.55 15.75 13.33
C ASP A 246 7.22 16.53 12.05
N GLN A 247 6.67 17.74 12.20
CA GLN A 247 6.29 18.65 11.10
C GLN A 247 5.13 18.17 10.21
N ARG A 248 4.46 17.06 10.54
CA ARG A 248 3.32 16.55 9.74
C ARG A 248 2.20 17.56 9.55
N ASP A 249 1.94 18.40 10.55
CA ASP A 249 0.89 19.44 10.47
C ASP A 249 1.23 20.49 9.39
N SER A 250 2.50 20.89 9.30
CA SER A 250 2.98 21.81 8.26
C SER A 250 2.84 21.18 6.86
N ILE A 251 3.25 19.90 6.72
CA ILE A 251 3.12 19.15 5.46
C ILE A 251 1.65 19.02 5.06
N PHE A 252 0.76 18.71 6.01
CA PHE A 252 -0.67 18.58 5.72
C PHE A 252 -1.29 19.91 5.31
N GLY A 253 -0.85 21.03 5.90
CA GLY A 253 -1.27 22.36 5.47
C GLY A 253 -0.90 22.64 4.01
N GLN A 254 0.32 22.31 3.60
CA GLN A 254 0.76 22.47 2.21
C GLN A 254 -0.04 21.58 1.25
N TRP A 255 -0.18 20.28 1.58
CA TRP A 255 -0.97 19.35 0.77
C TRP A 255 -2.44 19.75 0.65
N PHE A 256 -3.03 20.26 1.73
CA PHE A 256 -4.41 20.76 1.73
C PHE A 256 -4.55 21.94 0.76
N ASN A 257 -3.68 22.94 0.86
CA ASN A 257 -3.70 24.09 -0.05
C ASN A 257 -3.54 23.67 -1.51
N ARG A 258 -2.61 22.74 -1.80
CA ARG A 258 -2.44 22.19 -3.15
C ARG A 258 -3.72 21.52 -3.66
N ASP A 259 -4.30 20.64 -2.85
CA ASP A 259 -5.46 19.86 -3.25
C ASP A 259 -6.72 20.75 -3.40
N GLU A 260 -6.86 21.78 -2.56
CA GLU A 260 -7.91 22.80 -2.65
C GLU A 260 -7.80 23.63 -3.94
N LEU A 261 -6.60 24.13 -4.25
CA LEU A 261 -6.34 24.84 -5.50
C LEU A 261 -6.70 23.98 -6.72
N PHE A 262 -6.29 22.71 -6.70
CA PHE A 262 -6.59 21.78 -7.79
C PHE A 262 -8.10 21.53 -7.95
N GLN A 263 -8.85 21.42 -6.86
CA GLN A 263 -10.32 21.32 -6.93
C GLN A 263 -10.97 22.58 -7.49
N ASN A 264 -10.55 23.76 -7.04
CA ASN A 264 -11.10 25.03 -7.49
C ASN A 264 -10.86 25.27 -8.99
N GLU A 265 -9.71 24.87 -9.52
CA GLU A 265 -9.42 24.90 -10.96
C GLU A 265 -10.37 23.99 -11.75
N LEU A 266 -10.61 22.76 -11.27
CA LEU A 266 -11.54 21.83 -11.93
C LEU A 266 -12.97 22.36 -11.98
N VAL A 267 -13.46 22.93 -10.87
CA VAL A 267 -14.81 23.51 -10.78
C VAL A 267 -14.94 24.71 -11.73
N SER A 268 -13.90 25.53 -11.84
CA SER A 268 -13.87 26.69 -12.75
C SER A 268 -13.89 26.28 -14.22
N VAL A 269 -13.25 25.17 -14.59
CA VAL A 269 -13.28 24.63 -15.96
C VAL A 269 -14.67 24.03 -16.28
N SER A 270 -15.28 23.31 -15.34
CA SER A 270 -16.61 22.71 -15.55
C SER A 270 -17.74 23.74 -15.71
N ASN A 271 -17.69 24.88 -15.02
CA ASN A 271 -18.70 25.93 -15.14
C ASN A 271 -18.68 26.65 -16.50
N ASN A 272 -17.61 26.50 -17.29
CA ASN A 272 -17.46 27.09 -18.62
C ASN A 272 -17.93 26.16 -19.76
N ILE A 273 -18.35 24.92 -19.46
CA ILE A 273 -18.84 23.97 -20.46
C ILE A 273 -20.36 23.83 -20.31
N SER A 274 -21.11 24.75 -20.92
CA SER A 274 -22.55 24.57 -21.18
C SER A 274 -22.73 23.77 -22.48
N THR A 275 -22.78 22.44 -22.40
CA THR A 275 -23.13 21.61 -23.56
C THR A 275 -24.63 21.57 -23.77
N ILE A 276 -25.09 22.33 -24.75
CA ILE A 276 -26.32 22.06 -25.50
C ILE A 276 -26.02 20.86 -26.41
N THR A 277 -26.69 19.72 -26.23
CA THR A 277 -27.03 18.83 -27.37
C THR A 277 -28.13 17.79 -27.02
N PRO A 278 -28.93 17.37 -28.02
CA PRO A 278 -30.26 16.79 -27.84
C PRO A 278 -30.27 15.26 -27.72
N VAL A 279 -31.39 14.77 -27.17
CA VAL A 279 -31.77 13.36 -26.99
C VAL A 279 -32.16 12.71 -28.33
N ILE A 280 -31.62 11.52 -28.62
CA ILE A 280 -32.23 10.56 -29.55
C ILE A 280 -32.10 9.14 -28.95
N ASP A 281 -33.25 8.49 -28.77
CA ASP A 281 -33.46 7.08 -28.38
C ASP A 281 -33.18 6.10 -29.53
N THR A 282 -32.60 4.92 -29.24
CA THR A 282 -33.01 3.65 -29.89
C THR A 282 -32.68 2.40 -29.04
N GLN A 283 -33.50 1.37 -29.26
CA GLN A 283 -33.85 0.20 -28.43
C GLN A 283 -32.87 -1.00 -28.42
N SER A 284 -33.06 -1.85 -27.40
CA SER A 284 -32.41 -3.13 -27.08
C SER A 284 -32.82 -4.32 -27.98
N GLN A 285 -31.96 -5.34 -28.08
CA GLN A 285 -32.35 -6.73 -28.42
C GLN A 285 -31.47 -7.78 -27.70
N ASP A 286 -32.15 -8.76 -27.09
CA ASP A 286 -31.67 -9.96 -26.39
C ASP A 286 -31.13 -11.06 -27.32
N ILE A 287 -30.17 -11.88 -26.85
CA ILE A 287 -30.06 -13.32 -27.17
C ILE A 287 -29.52 -14.13 -25.97
N LEU A 288 -30.24 -15.21 -25.65
CA LEU A 288 -29.93 -16.27 -24.67
C LEU A 288 -29.26 -17.47 -25.38
N GLN A 289 -28.27 -18.13 -24.76
CA GLN A 289 -28.07 -19.59 -24.94
C GLN A 289 -27.24 -20.26 -23.84
N THR A 290 -27.83 -21.33 -23.30
CA THR A 290 -27.33 -22.30 -22.30
C THR A 290 -26.47 -23.40 -22.92
N LEU A 291 -25.48 -23.93 -22.19
CA LEU A 291 -25.03 -25.34 -22.28
C LEU A 291 -24.23 -25.76 -21.03
N THR A 292 -24.63 -26.89 -20.44
CA THR A 292 -24.04 -27.59 -19.28
C THR A 292 -23.08 -28.71 -19.72
N SER A 293 -21.93 -28.91 -19.04
CA SER A 293 -21.28 -30.23 -18.90
C SER A 293 -20.05 -30.24 -17.94
N VAL A 294 -20.18 -31.08 -16.89
CA VAL A 294 -19.18 -31.89 -16.14
C VAL A 294 -17.99 -31.18 -15.44
N GLU A 295 -18.06 -31.14 -14.11
CA GLU A 295 -17.06 -30.54 -13.20
C GLU A 295 -15.82 -31.43 -13.01
N SER A 296 -14.63 -30.82 -13.12
CA SER A 296 -13.35 -31.44 -12.76
C SER A 296 -12.93 -31.06 -11.33
N LEU A 297 -11.96 -31.77 -10.76
CA LEU A 297 -11.46 -31.49 -9.39
C LEU A 297 -10.89 -30.07 -9.24
N VAL A 298 -10.50 -29.41 -10.35
CA VAL A 298 -10.06 -28.00 -10.40
C VAL A 298 -11.24 -27.05 -10.13
N THR A 299 -12.46 -27.43 -10.52
CA THR A 299 -13.70 -26.65 -10.35
C THR A 299 -14.12 -26.52 -8.87
N GLN A 300 -13.70 -27.45 -8.00
CA GLN A 300 -13.96 -27.37 -6.55
C GLN A 300 -13.06 -26.37 -5.82
N GLY A 301 -11.80 -26.22 -6.25
CA GLY A 301 -10.89 -25.18 -5.73
C GLY A 301 -11.39 -23.76 -6.02
N TRP A 302 -12.01 -23.57 -7.19
CA TRP A 302 -12.58 -22.28 -7.62
C TRP A 302 -13.88 -21.90 -6.90
N LYS A 303 -14.73 -22.86 -6.53
CA LYS A 303 -15.93 -22.59 -5.70
C LYS A 303 -15.55 -22.06 -4.31
N GLY A 304 -14.47 -22.55 -3.71
CA GLY A 304 -13.97 -22.07 -2.42
C GLY A 304 -13.41 -20.64 -2.45
N LEU A 305 -12.74 -20.26 -3.54
CA LEU A 305 -12.22 -18.91 -3.74
C LEU A 305 -13.36 -17.91 -4.05
N LYS A 306 -14.32 -18.32 -4.90
CA LYS A 306 -15.53 -17.55 -5.21
C LYS A 306 -16.38 -17.30 -3.97
N LEU A 307 -16.50 -18.28 -3.06
CA LEU A 307 -17.25 -18.12 -1.80
C LEU A 307 -16.55 -17.15 -0.83
N LYS A 308 -15.23 -17.25 -0.67
CA LYS A 308 -14.44 -16.30 0.17
C LYS A 308 -14.45 -14.88 -0.39
N ILE A 309 -14.43 -14.75 -1.71
CA ILE A 309 -14.51 -13.47 -2.42
C ILE A 309 -15.92 -12.90 -2.32
N ARG A 310 -16.98 -13.71 -2.46
CA ARG A 310 -18.38 -13.26 -2.29
C ARG A 310 -18.66 -12.84 -0.84
N GLN A 311 -18.19 -13.59 0.15
CA GLN A 311 -18.29 -13.21 1.57
C GLN A 311 -17.48 -11.94 1.90
N GLY A 312 -16.34 -11.73 1.24
CA GLY A 312 -15.58 -10.47 1.33
C GLY A 312 -16.23 -9.31 0.57
N LEU A 313 -16.93 -9.58 -0.54
CA LEU A 313 -17.63 -8.61 -1.39
C LEU A 313 -18.99 -8.18 -0.82
N ASP A 314 -19.74 -9.10 -0.21
CA ASP A 314 -21.01 -8.81 0.46
C ASP A 314 -20.78 -7.93 1.71
N SER A 315 -19.59 -8.05 2.33
CA SER A 315 -19.14 -7.17 3.42
C SER A 315 -18.77 -5.75 2.95
N ALA A 316 -18.48 -5.56 1.66
CA ALA A 316 -18.01 -4.31 1.06
C ALA A 316 -19.08 -3.65 0.15
N GLY A 317 -20.36 -3.98 0.33
CA GLY A 317 -21.44 -3.56 -0.57
C GLY A 317 -21.52 -2.04 -0.83
N ARG A 318 -21.17 -1.19 0.16
CA ARG A 318 -21.14 0.28 -0.04
C ARG A 318 -20.00 0.73 -0.95
N PHE A 319 -18.83 0.11 -0.83
CA PHE A 319 -17.62 0.44 -1.59
C PHE A 319 -17.79 0.16 -3.10
N TYR A 320 -18.35 -0.99 -3.46
CA TYR A 320 -18.57 -1.33 -4.87
C TYR A 320 -19.66 -0.46 -5.50
N SER A 321 -20.76 -0.22 -4.78
CA SER A 321 -21.85 0.65 -5.27
C SER A 321 -21.37 2.08 -5.48
N GLU A 322 -20.54 2.63 -4.59
CA GLU A 322 -20.02 4.00 -4.73
C GLU A 322 -18.98 4.12 -5.85
N LEU A 323 -18.11 3.11 -6.02
CA LEU A 323 -17.09 3.08 -7.07
C LEU A 323 -17.71 2.85 -8.46
N VAL A 324 -18.70 1.96 -8.58
CA VAL A 324 -19.47 1.76 -9.83
C VAL A 324 -20.34 2.98 -10.16
N TYR A 325 -20.93 3.63 -9.15
CA TYR A 325 -21.70 4.86 -9.34
C TYR A 325 -20.82 6.01 -9.86
N LYS A 326 -19.57 6.14 -9.38
CA LYS A 326 -18.66 7.23 -9.76
C LYS A 326 -17.83 6.96 -11.02
N VAL A 327 -17.44 5.71 -11.29
CA VAL A 327 -16.57 5.32 -12.43
C VAL A 327 -17.40 4.85 -13.64
N GLY A 328 -18.70 4.61 -13.45
CA GLY A 328 -19.64 4.22 -14.51
C GLY A 328 -19.43 2.80 -15.04
N PHE A 329 -20.11 2.48 -16.15
CA PHE A 329 -20.14 1.17 -16.85
C PHE A 329 -18.78 0.64 -17.36
N SER A 330 -17.66 1.30 -17.01
CA SER A 330 -16.31 1.00 -17.51
C SER A 330 -15.60 -0.12 -16.72
N LEU A 331 -16.18 -0.58 -15.61
CA LEU A 331 -15.70 -1.74 -14.85
C LEU A 331 -16.32 -3.03 -15.41
N GLY A 332 -15.56 -3.71 -16.26
CA GLY A 332 -15.95 -4.99 -16.83
C GLY A 332 -16.00 -6.11 -15.78
N VAL A 333 -17.15 -6.78 -15.68
CA VAL A 333 -17.32 -7.98 -14.83
C VAL A 333 -17.15 -9.21 -15.71
N ALA A 334 -16.27 -10.13 -15.31
CA ALA A 334 -16.10 -11.39 -16.03
C ALA A 334 -17.43 -12.18 -15.98
N ASP A 335 -17.97 -12.49 -17.16
CA ASP A 335 -19.30 -13.08 -17.36
C ASP A 335 -19.22 -14.53 -17.86
N GLY A 336 -18.06 -15.17 -17.66
CA GLY A 336 -17.84 -16.54 -18.10
C GLY A 336 -16.46 -17.08 -17.74
N GLU A 337 -16.27 -18.36 -18.04
CA GLU A 337 -14.97 -19.02 -17.92
C GLU A 337 -14.04 -18.60 -19.08
N PRO A 338 -12.72 -18.53 -18.87
CA PRO A 338 -11.78 -18.34 -19.97
C PRO A 338 -11.87 -19.49 -20.99
N TYR A 339 -11.86 -19.17 -22.27
CA TYR A 339 -11.87 -20.11 -23.39
C TYR A 339 -10.66 -19.89 -24.30
N TRP A 340 -10.18 -20.95 -24.95
CA TRP A 340 -9.09 -20.84 -25.92
C TRP A 340 -9.63 -20.37 -27.28
N ASN A 341 -9.12 -19.24 -27.78
CA ASN A 341 -9.44 -18.77 -29.12
C ASN A 341 -8.41 -19.31 -30.13
N GLY A 342 -8.77 -20.39 -30.83
CA GLY A 342 -7.89 -21.07 -31.78
C GLY A 342 -7.50 -20.24 -33.01
N TYR A 343 -8.27 -19.21 -33.38
CA TYR A 343 -7.91 -18.30 -34.47
C TYR A 343 -6.82 -17.30 -34.09
N LEU A 344 -6.81 -16.87 -32.82
CA LEU A 344 -5.84 -15.92 -32.29
C LEU A 344 -4.70 -16.58 -31.52
N GLY A 345 -4.78 -17.90 -31.29
CA GLY A 345 -3.75 -18.65 -30.56
C GLY A 345 -3.58 -18.20 -29.10
N GLN A 346 -4.65 -17.73 -28.45
CA GLN A 346 -4.59 -17.17 -27.10
C GLN A 346 -5.87 -17.44 -26.29
N TRP A 347 -5.74 -17.50 -24.97
CA TRP A 347 -6.88 -17.61 -24.05
C TRP A 347 -7.64 -16.26 -23.99
N GLN A 348 -8.96 -16.31 -23.89
CA GLN A 348 -9.84 -15.14 -23.77
C GLN A 348 -10.90 -15.36 -22.69
N VAL A 349 -11.42 -14.31 -22.08
CA VAL A 349 -12.55 -14.37 -21.15
C VAL A 349 -13.61 -13.35 -21.55
N TRP A 350 -14.88 -13.73 -21.46
CA TRP A 350 -16.00 -12.80 -21.69
C TRP A 350 -16.11 -11.84 -20.52
N VAL A 351 -16.12 -10.54 -20.84
CA VAL A 351 -16.24 -9.47 -19.84
C VAL A 351 -17.40 -8.57 -20.24
N ASN A 352 -18.35 -8.43 -19.32
CA ASN A 352 -19.53 -7.61 -19.46
C ASN A 352 -19.26 -6.20 -18.92
N PHE A 353 -19.32 -5.19 -19.80
CA PHE A 353 -19.14 -3.77 -19.51
C PHE A 353 -20.49 -3.04 -19.50
N GLY A 354 -21.49 -3.62 -18.84
CA GLY A 354 -22.81 -3.03 -18.67
C GLY A 354 -23.72 -3.13 -19.89
N SER A 355 -23.32 -2.51 -21.00
CA SER A 355 -24.08 -2.51 -22.26
C SER A 355 -23.47 -3.38 -23.35
N GLU A 356 -22.26 -3.90 -23.15
CA GLU A 356 -21.52 -4.66 -24.16
C GLU A 356 -20.73 -5.79 -23.50
N CYS A 357 -20.77 -6.98 -24.10
CA CYS A 357 -19.94 -8.11 -23.70
C CYS A 357 -18.84 -8.29 -24.75
N ARG A 358 -17.58 -8.23 -24.31
CA ARG A 358 -16.42 -8.37 -25.20
C ARG A 358 -15.42 -9.37 -24.62
N SER A 359 -14.77 -10.11 -25.50
CA SER A 359 -13.74 -11.06 -25.09
C SER A 359 -12.40 -10.35 -24.89
N VAL A 360 -11.76 -10.60 -23.76
CA VAL A 360 -10.49 -9.98 -23.37
C VAL A 360 -9.42 -11.06 -23.25
N VAL A 361 -8.22 -10.80 -23.77
CA VAL A 361 -7.10 -11.75 -23.77
C VAL A 361 -6.64 -12.08 -22.34
N CYS A 362 -6.33 -13.34 -22.09
CA CYS A 362 -5.89 -13.89 -20.81
C CYS A 362 -4.42 -14.32 -20.89
N ASP A 363 -3.49 -13.36 -20.89
CA ASP A 363 -2.04 -13.61 -21.00
C ASP A 363 -1.42 -14.34 -19.78
N TRP A 364 -2.21 -14.58 -18.73
CA TRP A 364 -1.80 -15.27 -17.50
C TRP A 364 -2.14 -16.76 -17.48
N LEU A 365 -2.86 -17.27 -18.49
CA LEU A 365 -3.01 -18.71 -18.73
C LEU A 365 -1.81 -19.21 -19.53
N VAL A 366 -0.67 -19.39 -18.86
CA VAL A 366 0.42 -20.19 -19.40
C VAL A 366 -0.07 -21.63 -19.46
N ALA A 367 -0.15 -22.20 -20.67
CA ALA A 367 -0.35 -23.63 -20.81
C ALA A 367 0.76 -24.34 -20.03
N VAL A 368 0.42 -25.02 -18.94
CA VAL A 368 1.28 -26.09 -18.44
C VAL A 368 1.12 -27.22 -19.45
N VAL A 369 1.95 -27.14 -20.50
CA VAL A 369 2.17 -28.26 -21.40
C VAL A 369 2.91 -29.30 -20.55
N ASN A 370 2.26 -30.44 -20.30
CA ASN A 370 2.98 -31.62 -19.83
C ASN A 370 3.86 -32.17 -20.94
#